data_AF-A0A093EX57-F1
#
_entry.id   AF-A0A093EX57-F1
#
_cell.length_a   1.000
_cell.length_b   1.000
_cell.length_c   1.000
_cell.angle_alpha   90.00
_cell.angle_beta   90.00
_cell.angle_gamma   90.00
#
_symmetry.space_group_name_H-M   'P 1'
#
loop_
_entity.id
_entity.type
_entity.pdbx_description
1 polymer ?
#
loop_
_entity_poly.entity_id
_entity_poly.type
_entity_poly.pdbx_seq_one_letter_code
_entity_poly.pdbx_strand_id
1 'polypeptide(L)' 'EALFMNSKLISGVTEFLNTEDELRELKNFIKSYEGGAAASFSRAVETVEANVRWQRLYKEELFQWLRKSLT' A
#
# COMPACT_ATOMS: atom_id res chain seq x y z
N GLU A 1 -20.91 7.13 -11.79
CA GLU A 1 -20.11 7.99 -10.87
C GLU A 1 -19.66 7.27 -9.60
N ALA A 2 -20.53 6.56 -8.87
CA ALA A 2 -20.17 5.90 -7.59
C ALA A 2 -18.96 4.93 -7.65
N LEU A 3 -18.90 4.05 -8.66
CA LEU A 3 -17.76 3.12 -8.82
C LEU A 3 -16.42 3.83 -9.05
N PHE A 4 -16.44 4.93 -9.82
CA PHE A 4 -15.25 5.74 -10.07
C PHE A 4 -14.79 6.46 -8.79
N MET A 5 -15.73 7.02 -8.01
CA MET A 5 -15.42 7.63 -6.72
C MET A 5 -14.86 6.62 -5.71
N ASN A 6 -15.40 5.40 -5.68
CA ASN A 6 -14.85 4.31 -4.86
C ASN A 6 -13.41 3.97 -5.25
N SER A 7 -13.11 3.92 -6.56
CA SER A 7 -11.74 3.64 -7.02
C SER A 7 -10.73 4.69 -6.56
N LYS A 8 -11.11 5.98 -6.59
CA LYS A 8 -10.26 7.08 -6.09
C LYS A 8 -10.05 7.01 -4.59
N LEU A 9 -11.11 6.73 -3.83
CA LEU A 9 -11.02 6.58 -2.39
C LEU A 9 -10.09 5.44 -2.01
N ILE A 10 -10.30 4.25 -2.59
CA ILE A 10 -9.46 3.07 -2.35
C ILE A 10 -8.00 3.38 -2.68
N SER A 11 -7.72 4.00 -3.82
CA SER A 11 -6.35 4.38 -4.18
C SER A 11 -5.75 5.37 -3.18
N GLY A 12 -6.44 6.46 -2.86
CA GLY A 12 -5.90 7.52 -2.00
C GLY A 12 -5.64 7.08 -0.56
N VAL A 13 -6.46 6.16 -0.02
CA VAL A 13 -6.22 5.66 1.35
C VAL A 13 -5.17 4.56 1.41
N THR A 14 -4.88 3.87 0.30
CA THR A 14 -3.95 2.72 0.28
C THR A 14 -2.57 3.05 -0.28
N GLU A 15 -2.41 4.12 -1.05
CA GLU A 15 -1.16 4.40 -1.79
C GLU A 15 0.08 4.57 -0.91
N PHE A 16 -0.09 4.99 0.35
CA PHE A 16 1.01 5.22 1.29
C PHE A 16 1.25 4.10 2.29
N LEU A 17 0.37 3.09 2.34
CA LEU A 17 0.52 1.95 3.25
C LEU A 17 1.78 1.16 2.85
N ASN A 18 2.60 0.81 3.82
CA ASN A 18 3.94 0.26 3.57
C ASN A 18 4.43 -0.71 4.65
N THR A 19 3.58 -1.12 5.58
CA THR A 19 3.89 -2.12 6.62
C THR A 19 3.14 -3.44 6.40
N GLU A 20 3.69 -4.54 6.92
CA GLU A 20 3.04 -5.86 6.84
C GLU A 20 1.69 -5.90 7.57
N ASP A 21 1.56 -5.14 8.66
CA ASP A 21 0.31 -5.05 9.42
C ASP A 21 -0.77 -4.31 8.63
N GLU A 22 -0.45 -3.18 7.98
CA GLU A 22 -1.37 -2.47 7.09
C GLU A 22 -1.80 -3.33 5.88
N LEU A 23 -0.86 -4.09 5.30
CA LEU A 23 -1.16 -5.03 4.21
C LEU A 23 -2.13 -6.12 4.66
N ARG A 24 -1.92 -6.66 5.86
CA ARG A 24 -2.82 -7.67 6.45
C ARG A 24 -4.20 -7.08 6.71
N GLU A 25 -4.29 -5.88 7.26
CA GLU A 25 -5.54 -5.17 7.49
C GLU A 25 -6.30 -4.90 6.19
N LEU A 26 -5.61 -4.44 5.14
CA LEU A 26 -6.21 -4.25 3.81
C LEU A 26 -6.79 -5.57 3.25
N LYS A 27 -6.02 -6.66 3.31
CA LYS A 27 -6.49 -7.99 2.86
C LYS A 27 -7.69 -8.48 3.66
N ASN A 28 -7.75 -8.19 4.95
CA ASN A 28 -8.89 -8.56 5.79
C ASN A 28 -10.13 -7.70 5.49
N PHE A 29 -9.95 -6.39 5.30
CA PHE A 29 -11.03 -5.48 4.91
C PHE A 29 -11.71 -5.94 3.62
N ILE A 30 -10.92 -6.27 2.59
CA ILE A 30 -11.43 -6.74 1.29
C ILE A 30 -12.28 -8.01 1.44
N LYS A 31 -11.88 -8.96 2.30
CA LYS A 31 -12.65 -10.19 2.54
C LYS A 31 -14.02 -9.92 3.14
N SER A 32 -14.14 -8.87 3.96
CA SER A 32 -15.40 -8.46 4.59
C SER A 32 -16.25 -7.50 3.75
N TYR A 33 -15.72 -7.06 2.60
CA TYR A 33 -16.37 -6.07 1.76
C TYR A 33 -17.27 -6.74 0.72
N GLU A 34 -18.59 -6.60 0.89
CA GLU A 34 -19.60 -7.19 -0.01
C GLU A 34 -19.95 -6.29 -1.23
N GLY A 35 -19.23 -5.19 -1.44
CA GLY A 35 -19.47 -4.25 -2.54
C GLY A 35 -18.65 -4.50 -3.81
N GLY A 36 -19.02 -3.84 -4.91
CA GLY A 36 -18.23 -3.86 -6.15
C GLY A 36 -17.03 -2.90 -6.08
N ALA A 37 -15.80 -3.42 -6.25
CA ALA A 37 -14.57 -2.65 -6.56
C ALA A 37 -13.34 -3.59 -6.76
N ALA A 38 -13.55 -4.83 -7.22
CA ALA A 38 -12.51 -5.86 -7.21
C ALA A 38 -11.19 -5.45 -7.88
N ALA A 39 -11.26 -4.74 -9.02
CA ALA A 39 -10.07 -4.25 -9.72
C ALA A 39 -9.29 -3.20 -8.92
N SER A 40 -9.98 -2.26 -8.25
CA SER A 40 -9.33 -1.24 -7.42
C SER A 40 -8.67 -1.85 -6.20
N PHE A 41 -9.30 -2.87 -5.60
CA PHE A 41 -8.70 -3.61 -4.48
C PHE A 41 -7.48 -4.44 -4.89
N SER A 42 -7.51 -5.10 -6.05
CA SER A 42 -6.33 -5.81 -6.57
C SER A 42 -5.15 -4.85 -6.70
N ARG A 43 -5.37 -3.70 -7.35
CA ARG A 43 -4.33 -2.67 -7.54
C ARG A 43 -3.82 -2.12 -6.20
N ALA A 44 -4.72 -1.89 -5.25
CA ALA A 44 -4.35 -1.42 -3.92
C ALA A 44 -3.44 -2.45 -3.23
N VAL A 45 -3.82 -3.73 -3.22
CA VAL A 45 -3.00 -4.81 -2.63
C VAL A 45 -1.63 -4.89 -3.30
N GLU A 46 -1.57 -4.87 -4.64
CA GLU A 46 -0.30 -4.88 -5.39
C GLU A 46 0.61 -3.70 -5.01
N THR A 47 0.03 -2.51 -4.85
CA THR A 47 0.75 -1.28 -4.47
C THR A 47 1.31 -1.41 -3.05
N VAL A 48 0.49 -1.80 -2.08
CA VAL A 48 0.93 -1.97 -0.69
C VAL A 48 1.98 -3.07 -0.57
N GLU A 49 1.81 -4.19 -1.28
CA GLU A 49 2.82 -5.24 -1.33
C GLU A 49 4.16 -4.75 -1.90
N ALA A 50 4.13 -3.92 -2.94
CA ALA A 50 5.34 -3.32 -3.50
C ALA A 50 6.02 -2.38 -2.48
N ASN A 51 5.23 -1.55 -1.79
CA ASN A 51 5.73 -0.65 -0.74
C ASN A 51 6.37 -1.41 0.43
N VAL A 52 5.71 -2.46 0.91
CA VAL A 52 6.22 -3.33 1.99
C VAL A 52 7.52 -4.00 1.58
N ARG A 53 7.58 -4.57 0.37
CA ARG A 53 8.82 -5.18 -0.15
C ARG A 53 9.94 -4.15 -0.25
N TRP A 54 9.64 -2.96 -0.76
CA TRP A 54 10.64 -1.90 -0.88
C TRP A 54 11.17 -1.46 0.50
N GLN A 55 10.28 -1.24 1.48
CA GLN A 55 10.67 -0.91 2.86
C GLN A 55 11.58 -2.00 3.43
N ARG A 56 11.20 -3.27 3.31
CA ARG A 56 11.99 -4.39 3.83
C ARG A 56 13.38 -4.49 3.20
N LEU A 57 13.48 -4.25 1.90
CA LEU A 57 14.74 -4.44 1.15
C LEU A 57 15.67 -3.23 1.25
N TYR A 58 15.13 -2.01 1.21
CA TYR A 58 15.94 -0.81 0.94
C TYR A 58 15.93 0.23 2.06
N LYS A 59 15.09 0.09 3.09
CA LYS A 59 15.01 1.09 4.18
C LYS A 59 16.36 1.29 4.86
N GLU A 60 17.01 0.20 5.28
CA GLU A 60 18.30 0.30 5.99
C GLU A 60 19.38 0.86 5.07
N GLU A 61 19.46 0.40 3.81
CA GLU A 61 20.40 0.92 2.82
C GLU A 61 20.23 2.43 2.60
N LEU A 62 18.98 2.90 2.48
CA LEU A 62 18.68 4.32 2.36
C LEU A 62 19.17 5.10 3.59
N PHE A 63 18.90 4.63 4.80
CA PHE A 63 19.37 5.30 6.03
C PHE A 63 20.89 5.34 6.11
N GLN A 64 21.58 4.28 5.70
CA GLN A 64 23.04 4.25 5.67
C GLN A 64 23.61 5.20 4.61
N TRP A 65 22.99 5.28 3.43
CA TRP A 65 23.36 6.25 2.41
C TRP A 65 23.20 7.69 2.92
N LEU A 66 22.04 8.03 3.49
CA LEU A 66 21.77 9.36 4.05
C LEU A 66 22.78 9.77 5.12
N ARG A 67 23.13 8.85 6.04
CA ARG A 67 24.12 9.11 7.10
C ARG A 67 25.51 9.44 6.52
N LYS A 68 25.92 8.74 5.47
CA LYS A 68 27.22 8.99 4.79
C LYS A 68 27.21 10.30 4.01
N SER A 69 26.08 10.72 3.47
CA SER A 69 25.99 11.97 2.69
C SER A 69 25.96 13.24 3.55
N LEU A 70 25.75 13.12 4.86
CA LEU A 70 25.74 14.22 5.82
C LEU A 70 27.13 14.48 6.46
N THR A 71 28.11 13.64 6.15
CA THR A 71 29.52 13.74 6.57
C THR A 71 30.39 14.09 5.38
#